data_AF-A0A1I7VE89-F1
#
_entry.id   AF-A0A1I7VE89-F1
#
_cell.length_a   1.000
_cell.length_b   1.000
_cell.length_c   1.000
_cell.angle_alpha   90.00
_cell.angle_beta   90.00
_cell.angle_gamma   90.00
#
_symmetry.space_group_name_H-M   'P 1'
#
loop_
_entity.id
_entity.type
_entity.pdbx_description
1 polymer ?
#
loop_
_entity_poly.entity_id
_entity_poly.type
_entity_poly.pdbx_seq_one_letter_code
_entity_poly.pdbx_strand_id
1 'polypeptide(L)'
;MKRAILTALVPGAVGLISSIPYSKSSNFIEWWNSCKKPDWAPKSLYTYACMDALTITPVGYASYFIYKYGGGLNNALTALSLGLYGSNLMLCSASLSFMKKKDIKAVYYFSIAVHLTATGSAIIAYKINRCTGLLMVPYVLWTGFYTFTLYVMKNLNSEIKN
;
A
#
# COMPACT_ATOMS: atom_id res chain seq x y z
N MET A 1 -18.26 2.82 20.91
CA MET A 1 -18.47 1.64 20.04
C MET A 1 -18.76 1.99 18.58
N LYS A 2 -19.74 2.84 18.26
CA LYS A 2 -20.11 3.18 16.85
C LYS A 2 -18.95 3.68 15.97
N ARG A 3 -17.99 4.45 16.52
CA ARG A 3 -16.80 4.93 15.79
C ARG A 3 -15.74 3.85 15.49
N ALA A 4 -15.69 2.77 16.27
CA ALA A 4 -14.75 1.67 16.07
C ALA A 4 -15.21 0.68 14.98
N ILE A 5 -16.51 0.66 14.67
CA ILE A 5 -17.08 -0.12 13.55
C ILE A 5 -16.73 0.54 12.21
N LEU A 6 -16.66 1.88 12.17
CA LEU A 6 -16.19 2.65 11.01
C LEU A 6 -14.69 2.41 10.71
N THR A 7 -13.86 2.18 11.73
CA THR A 7 -12.45 1.81 11.51
C THR A 7 -12.28 0.34 11.15
N ALA A 8 -13.18 -0.55 11.58
CA ALA A 8 -13.24 -1.95 11.14
C ALA A 8 -13.77 -2.15 9.71
N LEU A 9 -14.39 -1.13 9.11
CA LEU A 9 -14.69 -1.07 7.67
C LEU A 9 -13.44 -0.87 6.80
N VAL A 10 -12.32 -0.44 7.41
CA VAL A 10 -11.07 -0.18 6.68
C VAL A 10 -10.43 -1.46 6.13
N PRO A 11 -10.37 -2.60 6.84
CA PRO A 11 -10.03 -3.90 6.25
C PRO A 11 -10.88 -4.28 5.02
N GLY A 12 -12.18 -3.97 5.03
CA GLY A 12 -13.08 -4.20 3.89
C GLY A 12 -12.78 -3.27 2.71
N ALA A 13 -12.53 -1.98 2.97
CA ALA A 13 -12.10 -1.01 1.97
C ALA A 13 -10.73 -1.36 1.36
N VAL A 14 -9.81 -1.86 2.19
CA VAL A 14 -8.52 -2.41 1.79
C VAL A 14 -8.68 -3.61 0.87
N GLY A 15 -9.54 -4.56 1.24
CA GLY A 15 -9.86 -5.74 0.43
C GLY A 15 -10.49 -5.36 -0.92
N LEU A 16 -11.32 -4.32 -0.97
CA LEU A 16 -11.91 -3.80 -2.21
C LEU A 16 -10.88 -3.09 -3.08
N ILE A 17 -10.03 -2.22 -2.53
CA ILE A 17 -8.97 -1.52 -3.29
C ILE A 17 -7.98 -2.53 -3.90
N SER A 18 -7.67 -3.61 -3.17
CA SER A 18 -6.77 -4.67 -3.63
C SER A 18 -7.42 -5.71 -4.54
N SER A 19 -8.74 -5.72 -4.75
CA SER A 19 -9.43 -6.73 -5.61
C SER A 19 -10.18 -6.14 -6.81
N ILE A 20 -10.70 -4.91 -6.69
CA ILE A 20 -11.44 -4.20 -7.75
C ILE A 20 -10.69 -4.11 -9.10
N PRO A 21 -9.38 -3.81 -9.17
CA PRO A 21 -8.71 -3.81 -10.46
C PRO A 21 -8.59 -5.18 -11.12
N TYR A 22 -8.39 -6.22 -10.32
CA TYR A 22 -8.12 -7.56 -10.82
C TYR A 22 -9.39 -8.27 -11.33
N SER A 23 -10.57 -7.82 -10.92
CA SER A 23 -11.85 -8.42 -11.34
C SER A 23 -12.37 -7.91 -12.70
N LYS A 24 -11.78 -6.86 -13.30
CA LYS A 24 -12.44 -6.14 -14.42
C LYS A 24 -11.63 -5.89 -15.71
N SER A 25 -10.37 -6.32 -15.86
CA SER A 25 -9.72 -6.23 -17.18
C SER A 25 -8.45 -7.08 -17.32
N SER A 26 -8.40 -7.98 -18.30
CA SER A 26 -7.18 -8.73 -18.66
C SER A 26 -6.05 -7.81 -19.14
N ASN A 27 -6.40 -6.72 -19.83
CA ASN A 27 -5.45 -5.82 -20.51
C ASN A 27 -4.37 -5.18 -19.62
N PHE A 28 -4.66 -4.85 -18.35
CA PHE A 28 -3.63 -4.30 -17.45
C PHE A 28 -2.78 -5.40 -16.81
N ILE A 29 -3.35 -6.59 -16.58
CA ILE A 29 -2.63 -7.75 -16.06
C ILE A 29 -1.59 -8.20 -17.08
N GLU A 30 -2.00 -8.32 -18.34
CA GLU A 30 -1.11 -8.64 -19.46
C GLU A 30 -0.01 -7.58 -19.63
N TRP A 31 -0.36 -6.29 -19.55
CA TRP A 31 0.62 -5.21 -19.60
C TRP A 31 1.62 -5.29 -18.45
N TRP A 32 1.16 -5.48 -17.21
CA TRP A 32 2.06 -5.61 -16.08
C TRP A 32 3.01 -6.79 -16.30
N ASN A 33 2.47 -7.94 -16.68
CA ASN A 33 3.25 -9.16 -16.89
C ASN A 33 4.27 -9.01 -18.03
N SER A 34 3.96 -8.24 -19.09
CA SER A 34 4.87 -7.99 -20.21
C SER A 34 5.98 -6.96 -19.94
N CYS A 35 5.83 -6.10 -18.93
CA CYS A 35 6.89 -5.15 -18.55
C CYS A 35 8.19 -5.88 -18.17
N LYS A 36 9.36 -5.34 -18.59
CA LYS A 36 10.66 -5.86 -18.16
C LYS A 36 10.81 -5.72 -16.64
N LYS A 37 11.23 -6.80 -15.98
CA LYS A 37 11.45 -6.90 -14.53
C LYS A 37 12.80 -7.55 -14.25
N PRO A 38 13.45 -7.22 -13.12
CA PRO A 38 14.66 -7.92 -12.72
C PRO A 38 14.37 -9.38 -12.35
N ASP A 39 15.38 -10.24 -12.44
CA ASP A 39 15.21 -11.70 -12.30
C ASP A 39 14.74 -12.14 -10.90
N TRP A 40 15.05 -11.34 -9.87
CA TRP A 40 14.63 -11.60 -8.50
C TRP A 40 13.19 -11.13 -8.19
N ALA A 41 12.57 -10.35 -9.06
CA ALA A 41 11.23 -9.82 -8.82
C ALA A 41 10.15 -10.78 -9.33
N PRO A 42 8.99 -10.89 -8.66
CA PRO A 42 7.86 -11.64 -9.18
C PRO A 42 7.46 -11.16 -10.58
N LYS A 43 7.20 -12.10 -11.49
CA LYS A 43 6.80 -11.78 -12.87
C LYS A 43 5.30 -11.52 -13.00
N SER A 44 4.51 -12.27 -12.22
CA SER A 44 3.06 -12.23 -12.24
C SER A 44 2.51 -11.14 -11.34
N LEU A 45 1.57 -10.37 -11.85
CA LEU A 45 0.81 -9.39 -11.09
C LEU A 45 0.05 -10.02 -9.91
N TYR A 46 -0.44 -11.26 -10.07
CA TYR A 46 -1.16 -11.96 -9.00
C TYR A 46 -0.30 -12.17 -7.76
N THR A 47 1.00 -12.42 -7.94
CA THR A 47 1.93 -12.57 -6.82
C THR A 47 2.05 -11.27 -6.02
N TYR A 48 2.12 -10.12 -6.70
CA TYR A 48 2.10 -8.82 -6.02
C TYR A 48 0.80 -8.61 -5.27
N ALA A 49 -0.35 -8.91 -5.90
CA ALA A 49 -1.66 -8.78 -5.27
C ALA A 49 -1.81 -9.66 -4.01
N CYS A 50 -1.30 -10.89 -4.05
CA CYS A 50 -1.27 -11.78 -2.88
C CYS A 50 -0.41 -11.18 -1.75
N MET A 51 0.77 -10.67 -2.06
CA MET A 51 1.65 -10.04 -1.07
C MET A 51 1.07 -8.74 -0.51
N ASP A 52 0.41 -7.94 -1.35
CA ASP A 52 -0.36 -6.76 -0.93
C ASP A 52 -1.43 -7.19 0.09
N ALA A 53 -2.26 -8.18 -0.25
CA ALA A 53 -3.34 -8.67 0.62
C ALA A 53 -2.82 -9.23 1.96
N LEU A 54 -1.73 -10.00 1.93
CA LEU A 54 -1.10 -10.57 3.12
C LEU A 54 -0.54 -9.49 4.05
N THR A 55 0.05 -8.44 3.51
CA THR A 55 0.75 -7.43 4.30
C THR A 55 -0.16 -6.29 4.76
N ILE A 56 -1.19 -5.95 3.99
CA ILE A 56 -2.13 -4.88 4.35
C ILE A 56 -3.19 -5.32 5.38
N THR A 57 -3.53 -6.61 5.43
CA THR A 57 -4.52 -7.16 6.39
C THR A 57 -4.13 -6.85 7.85
N PRO A 58 -2.90 -7.14 8.32
CA PRO A 58 -2.43 -6.75 9.64
C PRO A 58 -2.52 -5.25 9.92
N VAL A 59 -2.31 -4.39 8.91
CA VAL A 59 -2.41 -2.93 9.04
C VAL A 59 -3.86 -2.48 9.27
N GLY A 60 -4.82 -3.12 8.62
CA GLY A 60 -6.24 -2.92 8.89
C GLY A 60 -6.56 -3.17 10.36
N TYR A 61 -6.00 -4.22 10.96
CA TYR A 61 -6.14 -4.49 12.39
C TYR A 61 -5.36 -3.50 13.28
N ALA A 62 -4.16 -3.10 12.85
CA ALA A 62 -3.36 -2.07 13.53
C ALA A 62 -4.11 -0.74 13.64
N SER A 63 -4.93 -0.37 12.63
CA SER A 63 -5.75 0.86 12.66
C SER A 63 -6.73 0.90 13.84
N TYR A 64 -7.29 -0.26 14.22
CA TYR A 64 -8.15 -0.38 15.40
C TYR A 64 -7.34 -0.16 16.68
N PHE A 65 -6.14 -0.75 16.78
CA PHE A 65 -5.29 -0.58 17.95
C PHE A 65 -4.73 0.84 18.08
N ILE A 66 -4.39 1.51 16.97
CA ILE A 66 -4.01 2.93 16.96
C ILE A 66 -5.13 3.76 17.58
N TYR A 67 -6.38 3.58 17.11
CA TYR A 67 -7.52 4.31 17.66
C TYR A 67 -7.75 3.98 19.15
N LYS A 68 -7.73 2.69 19.51
CA LYS A 68 -8.03 2.20 20.86
C LYS A 68 -7.01 2.65 21.90
N TYR A 69 -5.72 2.48 21.61
CA TYR A 69 -4.63 2.78 22.55
C TYR A 69 -4.15 4.23 22.47
N GLY A 70 -4.41 4.91 21.36
CA GLY A 70 -4.01 6.29 21.15
C GLY A 70 -5.00 7.35 21.66
N GLY A 71 -6.04 6.96 22.39
CA GLY A 71 -7.03 7.93 22.91
C GLY A 71 -7.99 8.48 21.83
N GLY A 72 -8.15 7.77 20.72
CA GLY A 72 -9.05 8.16 19.62
C GLY A 72 -8.59 9.40 18.85
N LEU A 73 -9.48 9.93 17.99
CA LEU A 73 -9.16 11.03 17.06
C LEU A 73 -8.92 12.40 17.71
N ASN A 74 -9.22 12.55 19.01
CA ASN A 74 -8.91 13.78 19.73
C ASN A 74 -7.41 13.89 20.05
N ASN A 75 -6.67 12.78 20.00
CA ASN A 75 -5.23 12.77 20.14
C ASN A 75 -4.56 13.04 18.79
N ALA A 76 -3.66 14.03 18.76
CA ALA A 76 -2.98 14.45 17.54
C ALA A 76 -2.15 13.34 16.87
N LEU A 77 -1.45 12.50 17.65
CA LEU A 77 -0.64 11.39 17.11
C LEU A 77 -1.54 10.32 16.49
N THR A 78 -2.66 10.02 17.15
CA THR A 78 -3.64 9.05 16.64
C THR A 78 -4.30 9.54 15.36
N ALA A 79 -4.73 10.80 15.34
CA ALA A 79 -5.29 11.42 14.14
C ALA A 79 -4.26 11.45 13.00
N LEU A 80 -3.00 11.78 13.28
CA LEU A 80 -1.93 11.79 12.28
C LEU A 80 -1.63 10.40 11.73
N SER A 81 -1.49 9.38 12.61
CA SER A 81 -1.20 8.00 12.19
C SER A 81 -2.31 7.42 11.32
N LEU A 82 -3.58 7.62 11.71
CA LEU A 82 -4.74 7.20 10.93
C LEU A 82 -4.92 8.04 9.66
N GLY A 83 -4.60 9.34 9.70
CA GLY A 83 -4.61 10.22 8.53
C GLY A 83 -3.60 9.76 7.48
N LEU A 84 -2.37 9.47 7.88
CA LEU A 84 -1.34 8.91 7.00
C LEU A 84 -1.78 7.56 6.40
N TYR A 85 -2.40 6.70 7.20
CA TYR A 85 -2.95 5.44 6.70
C TYR A 85 -4.11 5.66 5.71
N GLY A 86 -5.01 6.62 5.96
CA GLY A 86 -6.05 7.00 5.01
C GLY A 86 -5.49 7.55 3.70
N SER A 87 -4.50 8.44 3.77
CA SER A 87 -3.78 8.95 2.61
C SER A 87 -3.08 7.84 1.83
N ASN A 88 -2.49 6.87 2.53
CA ASN A 88 -1.86 5.71 1.92
C ASN A 88 -2.85 4.92 1.04
N LEU A 89 -4.08 4.67 1.50
CA LEU A 89 -5.12 3.98 0.72
C LEU A 89 -5.56 4.78 -0.51
N MET A 90 -5.66 6.11 -0.38
CA MET A 90 -5.95 6.99 -1.52
C MET A 90 -4.84 6.94 -2.57
N LEU A 91 -3.57 6.95 -2.14
CA LEU A 91 -2.41 6.84 -3.01
C LEU A 91 -2.35 5.49 -3.73
N CYS A 92 -2.65 4.39 -3.04
CA CYS A 92 -2.77 3.05 -3.65
C CYS A 92 -3.85 3.04 -4.75
N SER A 93 -5.02 3.62 -4.47
CA SER A 93 -6.13 3.72 -5.42
C SER A 93 -5.78 4.60 -6.63
N ALA A 94 -5.05 5.71 -6.41
CA ALA A 94 -4.57 6.57 -7.48
C ALA A 94 -3.52 5.87 -8.36
N SER A 95 -2.56 5.17 -7.74
CA SER A 95 -1.53 4.39 -8.45
C SER A 95 -2.14 3.39 -9.43
N LEU A 96 -3.22 2.73 -9.02
CA LEU A 96 -3.94 1.80 -9.87
C LEU A 96 -4.51 2.44 -11.15
N SER A 97 -4.96 3.69 -11.06
CA SER A 97 -5.42 4.44 -12.24
C SER A 97 -4.29 4.70 -13.24
N PHE A 98 -3.04 4.86 -12.76
CA PHE A 98 -1.86 4.98 -13.61
C PHE A 98 -1.38 3.64 -14.16
N MET A 99 -1.56 2.54 -13.44
CA MET A 99 -1.38 1.18 -13.99
C MET A 99 -2.32 0.94 -15.18
N LYS A 100 -3.58 1.39 -15.10
CA LYS A 100 -4.53 1.32 -16.23
C LYS A 100 -4.07 2.15 -17.43
N LYS A 101 -3.41 3.30 -17.18
CA LYS A 101 -2.78 4.14 -18.20
C LYS A 101 -1.43 3.60 -18.71
N LYS A 102 -0.98 2.45 -18.19
CA LYS A 102 0.30 1.81 -18.58
C LYS A 102 1.53 2.69 -18.34
N ASP A 103 1.47 3.56 -17.32
CA ASP A 103 2.54 4.51 -16.99
C ASP A 103 3.36 4.04 -15.78
N ILE A 104 4.47 3.35 -16.07
CA ILE A 104 5.36 2.82 -15.03
C ILE A 104 6.07 3.91 -14.22
N LYS A 105 6.31 5.08 -14.83
CA LYS A 105 6.98 6.21 -14.15
C LYS A 105 6.05 6.80 -13.10
N ALA A 106 4.79 7.03 -13.45
CA ALA A 106 3.79 7.51 -12.50
C ALA A 106 3.60 6.51 -11.35
N VAL A 107 3.45 5.22 -11.65
CA VAL A 107 3.29 4.15 -10.64
C VAL A 107 4.48 4.14 -9.67
N TYR A 108 5.71 4.32 -10.17
CA TYR A 108 6.90 4.46 -9.32
C TYR A 108 6.81 5.64 -8.35
N TYR A 109 6.49 6.86 -8.82
CA TYR A 109 6.41 8.03 -7.94
C TYR A 109 5.31 7.90 -6.88
N PHE A 110 4.15 7.32 -7.25
CA PHE A 110 3.10 7.01 -6.27
C PHE A 110 3.57 5.99 -5.24
N SER A 111 4.36 4.99 -5.63
CA SER A 111 4.88 3.98 -4.69
C SER A 111 5.77 4.61 -3.60
N ILE A 112 6.55 5.65 -3.92
CA ILE A 112 7.34 6.39 -2.93
C ILE A 112 6.42 7.01 -1.89
N ALA A 113 5.36 7.68 -2.32
CA ALA A 113 4.40 8.31 -1.42
C ALA A 113 3.66 7.26 -0.55
N VAL A 114 3.31 6.11 -1.12
CA VAL A 114 2.76 4.97 -0.39
C VAL A 114 3.75 4.50 0.69
N HIS A 115 5.01 4.28 0.35
CA HIS A 115 6.01 3.82 1.31
C HIS A 115 6.26 4.84 2.44
N LEU A 116 6.34 6.12 2.12
CA LEU A 116 6.53 7.19 3.12
C LEU A 116 5.34 7.30 4.08
N THR A 117 4.11 7.26 3.56
CA THR A 117 2.90 7.31 4.39
C THR A 117 2.74 6.07 5.26
N ALA A 118 3.06 4.88 4.74
CA ALA A 118 3.07 3.63 5.49
C ALA A 118 4.09 3.68 6.65
N THR A 119 5.33 4.10 6.34
CA THR A 119 6.41 4.21 7.31
C THR A 119 6.11 5.25 8.38
N GLY A 120 5.63 6.42 7.99
CA GLY A 120 5.24 7.48 8.93
C GLY A 120 4.12 7.03 9.87
N SER A 121 3.10 6.36 9.33
CA SER A 121 2.01 5.80 10.14
C SER A 121 2.52 4.75 11.13
N ALA A 122 3.41 3.84 10.69
CA ALA A 122 3.99 2.79 11.52
C ALA A 122 4.88 3.35 12.65
N ILE A 123 5.70 4.37 12.38
CA ILE A 123 6.55 5.02 13.40
C ILE A 123 5.69 5.66 14.48
N ILE A 124 4.62 6.36 14.09
CA ILE A 124 3.70 6.99 15.06
C ILE A 124 2.92 5.92 15.82
N ALA A 125 2.46 4.87 15.13
CA ALA A 125 1.80 3.74 15.76
C ALA A 125 2.69 3.06 16.80
N TYR A 126 3.99 2.92 16.52
CA TYR A 126 4.97 2.40 17.48
C TYR A 126 5.11 3.28 18.73
N LYS A 127 5.04 4.61 18.57
CA LYS A 127 5.02 5.56 19.70
C LYS A 127 3.75 5.45 20.54
N ILE A 128 2.61 5.17 19.93
CA ILE A 128 1.33 4.95 20.62
C ILE A 128 1.33 3.59 21.35
N ASN A 129 1.72 2.53 20.64
CA ASN A 129 1.81 1.17 21.15
C ASN A 129 2.83 0.38 20.32
N ARG A 130 3.89 -0.12 20.98
CA ARG A 130 4.98 -0.83 20.31
C ARG A 130 4.50 -2.02 19.49
N CYS A 131 3.61 -2.84 20.04
CA CYS A 131 3.08 -4.02 19.34
C CYS A 131 2.30 -3.61 18.08
N THR A 132 1.52 -2.54 18.14
CA THR A 132 0.80 -2.00 16.98
C THR A 132 1.74 -1.53 15.88
N GLY A 133 2.80 -0.80 16.23
CA GLY A 133 3.82 -0.40 15.25
C GLY A 133 4.53 -1.61 14.62
N LEU A 134 4.88 -2.62 15.43
CA LEU A 134 5.51 -3.84 14.95
C LEU A 134 4.60 -4.65 14.01
N LEU A 135 3.28 -4.63 14.23
CA LEU A 135 2.30 -5.27 13.34
C LEU A 135 2.30 -4.70 11.92
N MET A 136 2.73 -3.44 11.75
CA MET A 136 2.81 -2.75 10.46
C MET A 136 4.15 -2.98 9.73
N VAL A 137 5.15 -3.57 10.38
CA VAL A 137 6.50 -3.76 9.81
C VAL A 137 6.49 -4.58 8.51
N PRO A 138 5.76 -5.70 8.39
CA PRO A 138 5.71 -6.45 7.13
C PRO A 138 5.21 -5.60 5.95
N TYR A 139 4.25 -4.71 6.19
CA TYR A 139 3.74 -3.79 5.16
C TYR A 139 4.75 -2.72 4.76
N VAL A 140 5.49 -2.16 5.74
CA VAL A 140 6.56 -1.19 5.45
C VAL A 140 7.67 -1.85 4.62
N LEU A 141 8.10 -3.06 4.98
CA LEU A 141 9.10 -3.81 4.22
C LEU A 141 8.63 -4.12 2.79
N TRP A 142 7.37 -4.56 2.65
CA TRP A 142 6.79 -4.86 1.35
C TRP A 142 6.67 -3.64 0.45
N THR A 143 6.17 -2.52 0.97
CA THR A 143 6.08 -1.27 0.18
C THR A 143 7.46 -0.75 -0.22
N GLY A 144 8.48 -0.90 0.63
CA GLY A 144 9.86 -0.54 0.30
C GLY A 144 10.43 -1.42 -0.81
N PHE A 145 10.25 -2.75 -0.71
CA PHE A 145 10.62 -3.70 -1.76
C PHE A 145 9.91 -3.41 -3.08
N TYR A 146 8.61 -3.10 -3.02
CA TYR A 146 7.80 -2.77 -4.20
C TYR A 146 8.30 -1.49 -4.88
N THR A 147 8.60 -0.43 -4.11
CA THR A 147 9.18 0.80 -4.63
C THR A 147 10.55 0.57 -5.29
N PHE A 148 11.40 -0.24 -4.67
CA PHE A 148 12.69 -0.59 -5.25
C PHE A 148 12.54 -1.39 -6.56
N THR A 149 11.59 -2.31 -6.61
CA THR A 149 11.26 -3.06 -7.83
C THR A 149 10.81 -2.12 -8.94
N LEU A 150 9.90 -1.19 -8.63
CA LEU A 150 9.42 -0.19 -9.59
C LEU A 150 10.51 0.77 -10.07
N TYR A 151 11.48 1.10 -9.22
CA TYR A 151 12.66 1.87 -9.63
C TYR A 151 13.44 1.14 -10.73
N VAL A 152 13.75 -0.15 -10.50
CA VAL A 152 14.48 -0.97 -11.49
C VAL A 152 13.65 -1.15 -12.76
N MET A 153 12.36 -1.47 -12.64
CA MET A 153 11.48 -1.61 -13.80
C MET A 153 11.37 -0.30 -14.60
N LYS A 154 11.27 0.86 -13.95
CA LYS A 154 11.26 2.17 -14.61
C LYS A 154 12.50 2.35 -15.48
N ASN A 155 13.69 2.00 -14.98
CA ASN A 155 14.93 2.15 -15.72
C ASN A 155 14.97 1.18 -16.92
N LEU A 156 14.68 -0.11 -16.69
CA LEU A 156 14.67 -1.15 -17.74
C LEU A 156 13.68 -0.88 -18.89
N ASN A 157 12.56 -0.21 -18.61
CA ASN A 157 11.54 0.11 -19.61
C ASN A 157 11.68 1.54 -20.16
N SER A 158 12.63 2.34 -19.66
CA SER A 158 12.94 3.67 -20.21
C SER A 158 13.97 3.64 -21.34
N GLU A 159 14.86 2.65 -21.33
CA GLU A 159 15.93 2.48 -22.34
C GLU A 159 15.45 2.05 -23.72
N ILE A 160 14.17 1.67 -23.87
CA ILE A 160 13.58 1.22 -25.15
C ILE A 160 13.01 2.39 -25.98
N LYS A 161 12.95 3.60 -25.40
CA LYS A 161 12.38 4.78 -26.08
C LYS A 161 13.40 5.66 -26.82
N ASN A 162 14.64 5.20 -26.97
CA ASN A 162 15.71 5.89 -27.72
C ASN A 162 16.07 5.11 -28.99
#